data_AF-A0A1H6F6R7-F1
#
_entry.id   AF-A0A1H6F6R7-F1
#
_cell.length_a   1.000
_cell.length_b   1.000
_cell.length_c   1.000
_cell.angle_alpha   90.00
_cell.angle_beta   90.00
_cell.angle_gamma   90.00
#
_symmetry.space_group_name_H-M   'P 1'
#
loop_
_entity.id
_entity.type
_entity.pdbx_description
1 polymer ?
#
loop_
_entity_poly.entity_id
_entity_poly.type
_entity_poly.pdbx_seq_one_letter_code
_entity_poly.pdbx_strand_id
1 'polypeptide(L)'
;MSYEYNEDNLVEQATIDVLADMGWHIKTAWKNETFGINGLLGRENKNQVILQKYLLPILQKLNPDLPDSAYRDAYLKIAQKEADKTLDRLNKEKYELIKNGVEVTYTNNKGELSKKTTARI
;
A
#
# COMPACT_ATOMS: atom_id res chain seq x y z
N MET A 1 27.86 -0.66 25.13
CA MET A 1 27.46 -1.79 24.27
C MET A 1 27.13 -1.21 22.90
N SER A 2 27.97 -1.48 21.91
CA SER A 2 27.73 -1.06 20.53
C SER A 2 26.45 -1.73 20.04
N TYR A 3 25.56 -0.94 19.42
CA TYR A 3 24.31 -1.39 18.82
C TYR A 3 24.52 -2.50 17.76
N GLU A 4 25.76 -2.76 17.33
CA GLU A 4 26.11 -3.76 16.31
C GLU A 4 25.93 -5.21 16.75
N TYR A 5 25.91 -5.51 18.06
CA TYR A 5 25.79 -6.89 18.56
C TYR A 5 24.69 -7.00 19.62
N ASN A 6 23.43 -7.12 19.16
CA ASN A 6 22.28 -7.59 19.93
C ASN A 6 21.57 -8.70 19.12
N GLU A 7 21.02 -9.72 19.79
CA GLU A 7 20.35 -10.86 19.15
C GLU A 7 19.25 -10.41 18.17
N ASP A 8 18.49 -9.36 18.53
CA ASP A 8 17.47 -8.78 17.65
C ASP A 8 18.04 -8.35 16.29
N ASN A 9 19.23 -7.74 16.27
CA ASN A 9 19.88 -7.29 15.04
C ASN A 9 20.44 -8.45 14.22
N LEU A 10 20.89 -9.53 14.89
CA LEU A 10 21.36 -10.74 14.19
C LEU A 10 20.20 -11.46 13.50
N VAL A 11 19.04 -11.55 14.15
CA VAL A 11 17.82 -12.15 13.57
C VAL A 11 17.27 -11.28 12.44
N GLU A 12 17.20 -9.96 12.63
CA GLU A 12 16.75 -9.03 11.59
C GLU A 12 17.68 -9.10 10.36
N GLN A 13 19.00 -9.04 10.55
CA GLN A 13 19.96 -9.06 9.45
C GLN A 13 19.94 -10.39 8.69
N ALA A 14 19.90 -11.52 9.38
CA ALA A 14 19.77 -12.82 8.73
C ALA A 14 18.47 -12.93 7.90
N THR A 15 17.38 -12.35 8.39
CA THR A 15 16.10 -12.31 7.65
C THR A 15 16.18 -11.39 6.44
N ILE A 16 16.84 -10.23 6.58
CA ILE A 16 17.09 -9.29 5.48
C ILE A 16 17.88 -9.96 4.37
N ASP A 17 18.94 -10.70 4.71
CA ASP A 17 19.81 -11.36 3.73
C ASP A 17 19.02 -12.41 2.93
N VAL A 18 18.21 -13.23 3.61
CA VAL A 18 17.34 -14.23 2.96
C VAL A 18 16.31 -13.56 2.03
N LEU A 19 15.68 -12.46 2.46
CA LEU A 19 14.73 -11.73 1.62
C LEU A 19 15.42 -11.10 0.40
N ALA A 20 16.62 -10.54 0.57
CA ALA A 20 17.41 -9.98 -0.51
C ALA A 20 17.79 -11.04 -1.55
N ASP A 21 18.18 -12.24 -1.11
CA ASP A 21 18.48 -13.38 -1.98
C ASP A 21 17.26 -13.85 -2.79
N MET A 22 16.05 -13.69 -2.23
CA MET A 22 14.79 -13.93 -2.95
C MET A 22 14.37 -12.77 -3.88
N GLY A 23 15.19 -11.72 -4.00
CA GLY A 23 14.96 -10.57 -4.86
C GLY A 23 14.09 -9.47 -4.25
N TRP A 24 13.89 -9.46 -2.93
CA TRP A 24 13.13 -8.39 -2.28
C TRP A 24 13.94 -7.10 -2.18
N HIS A 25 13.27 -5.98 -2.43
CA HIS A 25 13.86 -4.66 -2.23
C HIS A 25 13.79 -4.25 -0.76
N ILE A 26 14.94 -4.25 -0.08
CA ILE A 26 15.03 -3.92 1.34
C ILE A 26 15.09 -2.40 1.55
N LYS A 27 14.29 -1.89 2.49
CA LYS A 27 14.28 -0.48 2.91
C LYS A 27 14.22 -0.36 4.43
N THR A 28 15.23 0.27 5.03
CA THR A 28 15.26 0.52 6.47
C THR A 28 14.64 1.88 6.78
N ALA A 29 13.39 1.90 7.25
CA ALA A 29 12.70 3.13 7.66
C ALA A 29 12.93 3.50 9.13
N TRP A 30 13.46 2.58 9.94
CA TRP A 30 13.80 2.87 11.33
C TRP A 30 14.91 3.92 11.38
N LYS A 31 14.64 5.06 12.03
CA LYS A 31 15.52 6.26 12.13
C LYS A 31 15.88 6.97 10.80
N ASN A 32 15.68 6.34 9.64
CA ASN A 32 16.00 6.90 8.31
C ASN A 32 14.76 7.38 7.53
N GLU A 33 13.56 7.27 8.10
CA GLU A 33 12.33 7.72 7.44
C GLU A 33 12.31 9.24 7.22
N THR A 34 12.03 9.62 5.97
CA THR A 34 11.61 10.98 5.59
C THR A 34 10.17 10.94 5.09
N PHE A 35 9.34 11.88 5.57
CA PHE A 35 7.92 11.95 5.21
C PHE A 35 7.67 12.80 3.96
N GLY A 36 6.49 12.62 3.38
CA GLY A 36 6.02 13.29 2.17
C GLY A 36 6.14 12.43 0.92
N ILE A 37 5.54 12.87 -0.18
CA ILE A 37 5.48 12.13 -1.46
C ILE A 37 6.86 11.70 -1.99
N ASN A 38 7.88 12.54 -1.78
CA ASN A 38 9.27 12.29 -2.18
C ASN A 38 10.09 11.58 -1.10
N GLY A 39 9.51 11.33 0.08
CA GLY A 39 10.13 10.63 1.19
C GLY A 39 10.40 9.15 0.90
N LEU A 40 11.09 8.50 1.84
CA LEU A 40 11.56 7.12 1.70
C LEU A 40 10.43 6.16 1.28
N LEU A 41 9.34 6.17 2.03
CA LEU A 41 8.15 5.34 1.79
C LEU A 41 6.99 6.10 1.12
N GLY A 42 7.12 7.42 0.93
CA GLY A 42 6.10 8.25 0.27
C GLY A 42 4.85 8.48 1.13
N ARG A 43 4.95 8.30 2.44
CA ARG A 43 3.86 8.52 3.41
C ARG A 43 4.05 9.84 4.14
N GLU A 44 2.96 10.47 4.54
CA GLU A 44 2.94 11.73 5.28
C GLU A 44 3.22 11.54 6.78
N ASN A 45 2.93 10.36 7.32
CA ASN A 45 3.17 10.02 8.72
C ASN A 45 3.20 8.50 8.94
N LYS A 46 3.62 8.06 10.12
CA LYS A 46 3.74 6.64 10.48
C LYS A 46 2.39 5.88 10.51
N ASN A 47 1.27 6.58 10.62
CA ASN A 47 -0.05 5.93 10.65
C ASN A 47 -0.49 5.46 9.26
N GLN A 48 0.12 5.95 8.18
CA GLN A 48 -0.14 5.49 6.82
C GLN A 48 0.65 4.20 6.55
N VAL A 49 0.00 3.07 6.82
CA VAL A 49 0.57 1.73 6.61
C VAL A 49 0.40 1.22 5.17
N ILE A 50 -0.64 1.69 4.47
CA ILE A 50 -0.81 1.45 3.03
C ILE A 50 -0.06 2.53 2.27
N LEU A 51 0.99 2.15 1.55
CA LEU A 51 1.92 3.08 0.93
C LEU A 51 1.46 3.47 -0.48
N GLN A 52 0.87 4.66 -0.60
CA GLN A 52 0.34 5.21 -1.85
C GLN A 52 1.36 5.20 -3.00
N LYS A 53 2.61 5.54 -2.70
CA LYS A 53 3.74 5.60 -3.66
C LYS A 53 3.95 4.30 -4.44
N TYR A 54 3.65 3.15 -3.83
CA TYR A 54 3.81 1.85 -4.47
C TYR A 54 2.47 1.31 -5.00
N LEU A 55 1.38 1.55 -4.28
CA LEU A 55 0.08 1.00 -4.65
C LEU A 55 -0.52 1.64 -5.91
N LEU A 56 -0.42 2.97 -6.08
CA LEU A 56 -1.00 3.64 -7.25
C LEU A 56 -0.39 3.18 -8.59
N PRO A 57 0.95 3.10 -8.75
CA PRO A 57 1.54 2.61 -9.98
C PRO A 57 1.14 1.17 -10.32
N ILE A 58 1.01 0.30 -9.32
CA ILE A 58 0.57 -1.08 -9.52
C ILE A 58 -0.90 -1.13 -9.94
N LEU A 59 -1.77 -0.35 -9.31
CA LEU A 59 -3.17 -0.23 -9.71
C LEU A 59 -3.30 0.24 -11.16
N GLN A 60 -2.52 1.24 -11.57
CA GLN A 60 -2.45 1.73 -12.95
C GLN A 60 -2.00 0.65 -13.93
N LYS A 61 -0.93 -0.08 -13.59
CA LYS A 61 -0.38 -1.16 -14.41
C LYS A 61 -1.38 -2.30 -14.61
N LEU A 62 -2.11 -2.68 -13.56
CA LEU A 62 -3.09 -3.77 -13.60
C LEU A 62 -4.41 -3.35 -14.26
N ASN A 63 -4.70 -2.05 -14.32
CA ASN A 63 -5.96 -1.50 -14.79
C ASN A 63 -5.71 -0.32 -15.73
N PRO A 64 -5.19 -0.54 -16.95
CA PRO A 64 -4.99 0.55 -17.89
C PRO A 64 -6.31 1.25 -18.24
N ASP A 65 -6.20 2.47 -18.76
CA ASP A 65 -7.29 3.27 -19.33
C ASP A 65 -8.36 3.75 -18.34
N LEU A 66 -7.99 3.96 -17.07
CA LEU A 66 -8.83 4.66 -16.10
C LEU A 66 -8.26 6.05 -15.79
N PRO A 67 -9.12 7.03 -15.47
CA PRO A 67 -8.62 8.33 -15.04
C PRO A 67 -7.99 8.25 -13.65
N ASP A 68 -7.08 9.17 -13.35
CA ASP A 68 -6.40 9.27 -12.05
C ASP A 68 -7.35 9.27 -10.85
N SER A 69 -8.54 9.86 -11.00
CA SER A 69 -9.57 9.87 -9.96
C SER A 69 -10.01 8.47 -9.56
N ALA A 70 -10.07 7.52 -10.49
CA ALA A 70 -10.44 6.14 -10.23
C ALA A 70 -9.39 5.42 -9.36
N TYR A 71 -8.09 5.57 -9.67
CA TYR A 71 -7.04 4.96 -8.87
C TYR A 71 -6.93 5.59 -7.48
N ARG A 72 -7.14 6.91 -7.38
CA ARG A 72 -7.21 7.60 -6.08
C ARG A 72 -8.39 7.10 -5.25
N ASP A 73 -9.58 6.93 -5.85
CA ASP A 73 -10.76 6.35 -5.18
C ASP A 73 -10.47 4.92 -4.68
N ALA A 74 -9.86 4.07 -5.51
CA ALA A 74 -9.45 2.73 -5.09
C ALA A 74 -8.50 2.77 -3.88
N TYR A 75 -7.45 3.59 -3.95
CA TYR A 75 -6.50 3.77 -2.85
C TYR A 75 -7.21 4.20 -1.56
N LEU A 76 -8.10 5.18 -1.63
CA LEU A 76 -8.83 5.67 -0.45
C LEU A 76 -9.67 4.57 0.20
N LYS A 77 -10.38 3.75 -0.58
CA LYS A 77 -11.17 2.61 -0.08
C LYS A 77 -10.28 1.55 0.57
N ILE A 78 -9.14 1.24 -0.03
CA ILE A 78 -8.17 0.28 0.54
C ILE A 78 -7.54 0.83 1.81
N ALA A 79 -7.21 2.13 1.85
CA ALA A 79 -6.56 2.78 2.99
C ALA A 79 -7.53 3.19 4.11
N GLN A 80 -8.85 3.11 3.87
CA GLN A 80 -9.88 3.53 4.83
C GLN A 80 -9.73 2.79 6.15
N LYS A 81 -9.79 3.55 7.26
CA LYS A 81 -9.76 3.04 8.63
C LYS A 81 -11.13 3.24 9.25
N GLU A 82 -11.69 2.19 9.82
CA GLU A 82 -13.01 2.22 10.46
C GLU A 82 -12.85 1.72 11.89
N ALA A 83 -12.93 2.65 12.85
CA ALA A 83 -12.63 2.39 14.26
C ALA A 83 -13.74 1.62 14.99
N ASP A 84 -14.95 1.59 14.41
CA ASP A 84 -16.14 0.91 14.92
C ASP A 84 -16.20 -0.57 14.48
N LYS A 85 -15.25 -1.03 13.67
CA LYS A 85 -15.20 -2.42 13.19
C LYS A 85 -14.23 -3.25 14.01
N THR A 86 -14.63 -4.49 14.25
CA THR A 86 -13.74 -5.52 14.79
C THR A 86 -12.65 -5.88 13.78
N LEU A 87 -11.50 -6.36 14.28
CA LEU A 87 -10.33 -6.66 13.45
C LEU A 87 -10.61 -7.75 12.40
N ASP A 88 -11.40 -8.77 12.75
CA ASP A 88 -11.82 -9.84 11.84
C ASP A 88 -12.68 -9.31 10.68
N ARG A 89 -13.62 -8.40 10.97
CA ARG A 89 -14.44 -7.75 9.94
C ARG A 89 -13.58 -6.90 9.01
N LEU A 90 -12.68 -6.09 9.57
CA LEU A 90 -11.73 -5.30 8.78
C LEU A 90 -10.88 -6.18 7.88
N ASN A 91 -10.28 -7.23 8.42
CA ASN A 91 -9.43 -8.15 7.65
C ASN A 91 -10.19 -8.81 6.50
N LYS A 92 -11.42 -9.27 6.76
CA LYS A 92 -12.28 -9.85 5.72
C LYS A 92 -12.58 -8.85 4.61
N GLU A 93 -12.99 -7.64 4.95
CA GLU A 93 -13.31 -6.62 3.96
C GLU A 93 -12.08 -6.21 3.13
N LYS A 94 -10.91 -6.02 3.75
CA LYS A 94 -9.67 -5.73 3.02
C LYS A 94 -9.26 -6.89 2.11
N TYR A 95 -9.42 -8.13 2.58
CA TYR A 95 -9.18 -9.32 1.75
C TYR A 95 -10.09 -9.35 0.53
N GLU A 96 -11.40 -9.05 0.67
CA GLU A 96 -12.31 -8.99 -0.47
C GLU A 96 -11.92 -7.89 -1.48
N LEU A 97 -11.45 -6.72 -1.01
CA LEU A 97 -10.97 -5.65 -1.91
C LEU A 97 -9.73 -6.07 -2.72
N ILE A 98 -8.78 -6.77 -2.08
CA ILE A 98 -7.57 -7.25 -2.75
C ILE A 98 -7.93 -8.37 -3.74
N LYS A 99 -8.77 -9.32 -3.32
CA LYS A 99 -9.12 -10.51 -4.08
C LYS A 99 -10.09 -10.25 -5.22
N ASN A 100 -11.09 -9.40 -5.04
CA ASN A 100 -12.14 -9.18 -6.04
C ASN A 100 -11.97 -7.86 -6.78
N GLY A 101 -11.03 -7.03 -6.35
CA GLY A 101 -10.85 -5.68 -6.84
C GLY A 101 -11.77 -4.69 -6.13
N VAL A 102 -11.57 -3.41 -6.44
CA VAL A 102 -12.28 -2.30 -5.82
C VAL A 102 -13.26 -1.71 -6.82
N GLU A 103 -14.54 -1.59 -6.45
CA GLU A 103 -15.49 -0.78 -7.24
C GLU A 103 -15.08 0.68 -7.12
N VAL A 104 -14.70 1.28 -8.25
CA VAL A 104 -14.34 2.69 -8.36
C VAL A 104 -15.40 3.47 -9.12
N THR A 105 -15.59 4.72 -8.74
CA THR A 105 -16.52 5.64 -9.41
C THR A 105 -15.75 6.83 -9.96
N TYR A 106 -15.92 7.13 -11.25
CA TYR A 106 -15.21 8.22 -11.92
C TYR A 106 -16.04 8.84 -13.05
N THR A 107 -15.72 10.09 -13.39
CA THR A 107 -16.32 10.77 -14.55
C THR A 107 -15.59 10.35 -15.83
N ASN A 108 -16.34 9.84 -16.81
CA ASN A 108 -15.78 9.44 -18.10
C ASN A 108 -15.56 10.65 -19.04
N ASN A 109 -14.99 10.41 -20.22
CA ASN A 109 -14.72 11.46 -21.22
C ASN A 109 -15.98 12.18 -21.74
N LYS A 110 -17.18 11.66 -21.47
CA LYS A 110 -18.48 12.25 -21.82
C LYS A 110 -19.08 13.08 -20.67
N GLY A 111 -18.39 13.19 -19.53
CA GLY A 111 -18.89 13.88 -18.34
C GLY A 111 -19.86 13.04 -17.50
N GLU A 112 -20.04 11.75 -17.80
CA GLU A 112 -20.99 10.89 -17.10
C GLU A 112 -20.29 10.11 -15.96
N LEU A 113 -21.02 9.91 -14.86
CA LEU A 113 -20.56 9.08 -13.76
C LEU A 113 -20.56 7.60 -14.19
N SER A 114 -19.39 6.98 -14.17
CA SER A 114 -19.19 5.57 -14.51
C SER A 114 -18.68 4.79 -13.31
N LYS A 115 -19.08 3.52 -13.22
CA LYS A 115 -18.59 2.57 -12.22
C LYS A 115 -17.82 1.45 -12.90
N LYS A 116 -16.71 1.04 -12.31
CA LYS A 116 -15.92 -0.12 -12.77
C LYS A 116 -15.29 -0.81 -11.57
N THR A 117 -15.17 -2.13 -11.61
CA THR A 117 -14.36 -2.87 -10.64
C THR A 117 -12.95 -3.03 -11.18
N THR A 118 -11.94 -2.68 -10.37
CA THR A 118 -10.55 -2.90 -10.76
C THR A 118 -10.23 -4.41 -10.80
N ALA A 119 -9.23 -4.79 -11.58
CA ALA A 119 -8.50 -6.02 -11.42
C ALA A 119 -7.92 -6.13 -10.00
N ARG A 120 -7.64 -7.37 -9.63
CA ARG A 120 -7.13 -7.81 -8.34
C ARG A 120 -5.71 -7.32 -8.14
N ILE A 121 -5.33 -7.02 -6.90
CA ILE A 121 -3.97 -6.57 -6.53
C ILE A 121 -3.10 -7.77 -6.20
#